data_AF-A0A7C2KWQ3-F1
#
_entry.id   AF-A0A7C2KWQ3-F1
#
_cell.length_a   1.000
_cell.length_b   1.000
_cell.length_c   1.000
_cell.angle_alpha   90.00
_cell.angle_beta   90.00
_cell.angle_gamma   90.00
#
_symmetry.space_group_name_H-M   'P 1'
#
loop_
_entity.id
_entity.type
_entity.pdbx_description
1 polymer ?
#
loop_
_entity_poly.entity_id
_entity_poly.type
_entity_poly.pdbx_seq_one_letter_code
_entity_poly.pdbx_strand_id
1 'polypeptide(L)'
;MEEANESWGEARVRLPPRPVRFSLGHADYQAVVEVDERPLLATTPEQYSVTPALARRQSAQDKPATLRIAAERVRAQLSHLRIERDVYYTSRPFTFSRRPGNGTQGNPIEIPKEAYFVLGDNSPSSLDARYWSAMNDANREVWMLGPHLRAAYQEGKYAVGTVPADQMIGCAFLVYWPGFLPHPWAEYLPERLRRLSNLLPDLGRVRWIH
;
A
#
# COMPACT_ATOMS: atom_id res chain seq x y z
N MET A 1 -24.76 18.61 -9.84
CA MET A 1 -25.16 17.26 -10.28
C MET A 1 -25.13 16.39 -9.03
N GLU A 2 -26.29 16.12 -8.45
CA GLU A 2 -26.41 15.15 -7.36
C GLU A 2 -26.05 13.78 -7.93
N GLU A 3 -24.98 13.15 -7.45
CA GLU A 3 -24.74 11.74 -7.72
C GLU A 3 -25.93 10.98 -7.12
N ALA A 4 -26.71 10.30 -7.96
CA ALA A 4 -27.78 9.44 -7.50
C ALA A 4 -27.18 8.41 -6.52
N ASN A 5 -27.71 8.35 -5.30
CA ASN A 5 -27.29 7.33 -4.34
C ASN A 5 -27.72 5.96 -4.87
N GLU A 6 -26.75 5.18 -5.32
CA GLU A 6 -26.96 3.79 -5.71
C GLU A 6 -27.09 2.92 -4.45
N SER A 7 -28.06 2.01 -4.45
CA SER A 7 -28.27 1.06 -3.35
C SER A 7 -28.09 -0.36 -3.88
N TRP A 8 -27.20 -1.12 -3.24
CA TRP A 8 -26.88 -2.50 -3.62
C TRP A 8 -27.53 -3.56 -2.74
N GLY A 9 -28.14 -3.16 -1.61
CA GLY A 9 -28.80 -4.11 -0.71
C GLY A 9 -29.38 -3.46 0.55
N GLU A 10 -30.33 -4.16 1.15
CA GLU A 10 -30.92 -3.84 2.46
C GLU A 10 -31.00 -5.12 3.29
N ALA A 11 -30.68 -5.01 4.58
CA ALA A 11 -30.90 -6.09 5.52
C ALA A 11 -31.50 -5.54 6.82
N ARG A 12 -32.35 -6.34 7.45
CA ARG A 12 -32.99 -6.02 8.73
C ARG A 12 -32.61 -7.08 9.74
N VAL A 13 -32.14 -6.62 10.90
CA VAL A 13 -31.74 -7.50 12.00
C VAL A 13 -32.53 -7.12 13.26
N ARG A 14 -32.98 -8.12 14.00
CA ARG A 14 -33.52 -7.92 15.35
C ARG A 14 -32.35 -7.95 16.33
N LEU A 15 -32.16 -6.86 17.06
CA LEU A 15 -31.07 -6.76 18.02
C LEU A 15 -31.43 -7.42 19.35
N PRO A 16 -30.49 -8.15 19.98
CA PRO A 16 -30.69 -8.66 21.33
C PRO A 16 -30.66 -7.53 22.38
N PRO A 17 -31.15 -7.76 23.61
CA PRO A 17 -31.11 -6.78 24.70
C PRO A 17 -29.71 -6.68 25.35
N ARG A 18 -28.66 -6.64 24.53
CA ARG A 18 -27.25 -6.48 24.94
C ARG A 18 -26.54 -5.56 23.94
N PRO A 19 -25.35 -5.03 24.28
CA PRO A 19 -24.50 -4.37 23.29
C PRO A 19 -24.23 -5.29 22.08
N VAL A 20 -24.18 -4.68 20.89
CA VAL A 20 -23.96 -5.35 19.61
C VAL A 20 -22.78 -4.67 18.92
N ARG A 21 -21.90 -5.47 18.30
CA ARG A 21 -20.79 -4.96 17.49
C ARG A 21 -21.27 -4.79 16.05
N PHE A 22 -21.07 -3.59 15.51
CA PHE A 22 -21.25 -3.32 14.08
C PHE A 22 -19.90 -3.05 13.44
N SER A 23 -19.65 -3.67 12.29
CA SER A 23 -18.49 -3.40 11.46
C SER A 23 -18.95 -2.94 10.08
N LEU A 24 -18.30 -1.90 9.56
CA LEU A 24 -18.48 -1.41 8.20
C LEU A 24 -17.12 -1.45 7.53
N GLY A 25 -16.97 -2.30 6.52
CA GLY A 25 -15.71 -2.50 5.80
C GLY A 25 -15.81 -1.99 4.38
N HIS A 26 -14.74 -1.36 3.90
CA HIS A 26 -14.56 -0.96 2.51
C HIS A 26 -13.10 -1.18 2.13
N ALA A 27 -12.81 -2.27 1.43
CA ALA A 27 -11.47 -2.67 1.01
C ALA A 27 -11.56 -3.52 -0.26
N ASP A 28 -10.56 -3.44 -1.13
CA ASP A 28 -10.43 -4.30 -2.33
C ASP A 28 -11.70 -4.43 -3.17
N TYR A 29 -12.40 -3.31 -3.38
CA TYR A 29 -13.67 -3.25 -4.11
C TYR A 29 -14.81 -4.09 -3.49
N GLN A 30 -14.75 -4.30 -2.19
CA GLN A 30 -15.80 -4.91 -1.40
C GLN A 30 -16.29 -3.94 -0.32
N ALA A 31 -17.60 -3.73 -0.25
CA ALA A 31 -18.25 -3.10 0.89
C ALA A 31 -19.00 -4.16 1.69
N VAL A 32 -18.78 -4.20 3.00
CA VAL A 32 -19.37 -5.20 3.91
C VAL A 32 -19.97 -4.53 5.15
N VAL A 33 -21.11 -5.07 5.58
CA VAL A 33 -21.76 -4.74 6.86
C VAL A 33 -21.83 -6.01 7.68
N GLU A 34 -21.32 -5.96 8.90
CA GLU A 34 -21.33 -7.10 9.82
C GLU A 34 -22.01 -6.74 11.13
N VAL A 35 -22.63 -7.74 11.73
CA VAL A 35 -23.24 -7.67 13.06
C VAL A 35 -22.70 -8.83 13.89
N ASP A 36 -22.05 -8.52 15.02
CA ASP A 36 -21.35 -9.48 15.87
C ASP A 36 -20.43 -10.41 15.05
N GLU A 37 -19.60 -9.82 14.18
CA GLU A 37 -18.60 -10.52 13.33
C GLU A 37 -19.20 -11.48 12.30
N ARG A 38 -20.51 -11.34 12.02
CA ARG A 38 -21.19 -12.10 10.98
C ARG A 38 -21.54 -11.16 9.82
N PRO A 39 -21.10 -11.46 8.59
CA PRO A 39 -21.52 -10.71 7.41
C PRO A 39 -23.04 -10.72 7.26
N LEU A 40 -23.62 -9.53 7.20
CA LEU A 40 -25.05 -9.32 6.97
C LEU A 40 -25.31 -8.88 5.53
N LEU A 41 -24.46 -8.01 5.00
CA LEU A 41 -24.43 -7.59 3.60
C LEU A 41 -22.99 -7.55 3.13
N ALA A 42 -22.74 -7.98 1.90
CA ALA A 42 -21.48 -7.79 1.21
C ALA A 42 -21.77 -7.53 -0.27
N THR A 43 -21.04 -6.61 -0.89
CA THR A 43 -21.14 -6.42 -2.34
C THR A 43 -20.54 -7.60 -3.09
N THR A 44 -21.13 -7.91 -4.23
CA THR A 44 -20.55 -8.82 -5.23
C THR A 44 -19.65 -8.05 -6.20
N PRO A 45 -18.72 -8.71 -6.91
CA PRO A 45 -17.91 -8.07 -7.95
C PRO A 45 -18.75 -7.41 -9.05
N GLU A 46 -19.93 -7.95 -9.35
CA GLU A 46 -20.86 -7.39 -10.35
C GLU A 46 -21.49 -6.09 -9.85
N GLN A 47 -21.76 -5.98 -8.55
CA GLN A 47 -22.30 -4.76 -7.93
C GLN A 47 -21.22 -3.71 -7.70
N TYR A 48 -20.02 -4.14 -7.32
CA TYR A 48 -18.93 -3.24 -7.03
C TYR A 48 -17.63 -3.70 -7.68
N SER A 49 -17.38 -3.17 -8.87
CA SER A 49 -16.11 -3.31 -9.57
C SER A 49 -15.59 -1.94 -9.97
N VAL A 50 -14.26 -1.83 -10.06
CA VAL A 50 -13.61 -0.62 -10.53
C VAL A 50 -12.83 -0.94 -11.78
N THR A 51 -13.25 -0.34 -12.89
CA THR A 51 -12.48 -0.39 -14.14
C THR A 51 -11.28 0.55 -14.05
N PRO A 52 -10.19 0.30 -14.81
CA PRO A 52 -9.06 1.22 -14.87
C PRO A 52 -9.46 2.67 -15.23
N ALA A 53 -10.42 2.84 -16.13
CA ALA A 53 -10.94 4.16 -16.50
C ALA A 53 -11.66 4.84 -15.33
N LEU A 54 -12.49 4.10 -14.57
CA LEU A 54 -13.14 4.61 -13.38
C LEU A 54 -12.13 4.99 -12.29
N ALA A 55 -11.15 4.12 -12.02
CA ALA A 55 -10.08 4.38 -11.06
C ALA A 55 -9.32 5.67 -11.39
N ARG A 56 -8.92 5.87 -12.65
CA ARG A 56 -8.24 7.10 -13.11
C ARG A 56 -9.10 8.33 -12.86
N ARG A 57 -10.38 8.28 -13.24
CA ARG A 57 -11.31 9.40 -13.04
C ARG A 57 -11.50 9.73 -11.55
N GLN A 58 -11.66 8.71 -10.71
CA GLN A 58 -11.79 8.88 -9.26
C GLN A 58 -10.50 9.42 -8.64
N SER A 59 -9.33 8.95 -9.09
CA SER A 59 -8.02 9.43 -8.61
C SER A 59 -7.73 10.89 -8.95
N ALA A 60 -8.43 11.48 -9.93
CA ALA A 60 -8.31 12.90 -10.24
C ALA A 60 -9.08 13.78 -9.24
N GLN A 61 -9.98 13.18 -8.45
CA GLN A 61 -10.83 13.88 -7.50
C GLN A 61 -10.33 13.65 -6.08
N ASP A 62 -10.21 14.73 -5.30
CA ASP A 62 -9.93 14.63 -3.87
C ASP A 62 -11.24 14.48 -3.10
N LYS A 63 -11.79 13.25 -3.12
CA LYS A 63 -13.04 12.92 -2.43
C LYS A 63 -12.72 12.10 -1.18
N PRO A 64 -12.89 12.66 0.03
CA PRO A 64 -12.67 11.90 1.25
C PRO A 64 -13.72 10.81 1.41
N ALA A 65 -13.29 9.62 1.88
CA ALA A 65 -14.21 8.58 2.32
C ALA A 65 -15.07 9.12 3.47
N THR A 66 -16.39 9.01 3.33
CA THR A 66 -17.36 9.48 4.32
C THR A 66 -18.18 8.31 4.82
N LEU A 67 -18.14 8.06 6.13
CA LEU A 67 -18.99 7.09 6.81
C LEU A 67 -20.13 7.83 7.51
N ARG A 68 -21.37 7.37 7.35
CA ARG A 68 -22.54 7.95 8.01
C ARG A 68 -23.33 6.86 8.72
N ILE A 69 -23.64 7.10 9.99
CA ILE A 69 -24.55 6.28 10.80
C ILE A 69 -25.70 7.19 11.21
N ALA A 70 -26.93 6.76 10.97
CA ALA A 70 -28.13 7.49 11.34
C ALA A 70 -29.00 6.60 12.24
N ALA A 71 -29.74 7.25 13.14
CA ALA A 71 -30.65 6.58 14.05
C ALA A 71 -31.90 7.45 14.21
N GLU A 72 -33.07 6.83 14.14
CA GLU A 72 -34.36 7.51 14.32
C GLU A 72 -35.16 6.80 15.42
N ARG A 73 -35.82 7.57 16.30
CA ARG A 73 -36.74 7.07 17.35
C ARG A 73 -36.13 5.97 18.23
N VAL A 74 -34.85 6.09 18.57
CA VAL A 74 -34.15 5.14 19.45
C VAL A 74 -33.37 5.88 20.54
N ARG A 75 -33.32 5.29 21.74
CA ARG A 75 -32.34 5.65 22.77
C ARG A 75 -31.21 4.62 22.68
N ALA A 76 -30.05 5.03 22.19
CA ALA A 76 -28.90 4.16 22.00
C ALA A 76 -27.62 4.83 22.51
N GLN A 77 -26.60 4.01 22.79
CA GLN A 77 -25.26 4.46 23.12
C GLN A 77 -24.27 3.88 22.09
N LEU A 78 -23.45 4.74 21.49
CA LEU A 78 -22.31 4.33 20.68
C LEU A 78 -21.06 4.34 21.56
N SER A 79 -20.31 3.24 21.56
CA SER A 79 -19.07 3.07 22.33
C SER A 79 -18.06 2.24 21.56
N HIS A 80 -16.78 2.30 21.96
CA HIS A 80 -15.68 1.56 21.33
C HIS A 80 -15.54 1.77 19.81
N LEU A 81 -15.70 3.02 19.36
CA LEU A 81 -15.52 3.39 17.96
C LEU A 81 -14.05 3.19 17.54
N ARG A 82 -13.82 2.29 16.58
CA ARG A 82 -12.53 2.07 15.92
C ARG A 82 -12.68 2.40 14.44
N ILE A 83 -11.71 3.15 13.91
CA ILE A 83 -11.60 3.43 12.47
C ILE A 83 -10.24 2.93 12.04
N GLU A 84 -10.24 1.97 11.12
CA GLU A 84 -9.04 1.42 10.50
C GLU A 84 -8.97 1.96 9.09
N ARG A 85 -7.87 2.61 8.76
CA ARG A 85 -7.64 3.15 7.42
C ARG A 85 -6.24 2.78 6.98
N ASP A 86 -6.13 2.37 5.73
CA ASP A 86 -4.85 2.39 5.06
C ASP A 86 -4.42 3.85 4.86
N VAL A 87 -3.47 4.28 5.67
CA VAL A 87 -2.78 5.57 5.56
C VAL A 87 -1.34 5.38 5.11
N TYR A 88 -0.98 4.14 4.76
CA TYR A 88 0.40 3.70 4.65
C TYR A 88 1.06 4.18 3.35
N TYR A 89 0.29 4.20 2.25
CA TYR A 89 0.72 4.75 0.96
C TYR A 89 0.08 6.12 0.74
N THR A 90 0.83 7.19 1.03
CA THR A 90 0.30 8.56 0.95
C THR A 90 0.42 9.16 -0.45
N SER A 91 -0.61 9.90 -0.85
CA SER A 91 -0.67 10.56 -2.17
C SER A 91 0.25 11.78 -2.32
N ARG A 92 0.92 12.19 -1.24
CA ARG A 92 1.89 13.30 -1.22
C ARG A 92 3.28 12.76 -0.89
N PRO A 93 3.89 11.98 -1.78
CA PRO A 93 5.28 11.63 -1.62
C PRO A 93 6.10 12.93 -1.62
N PHE A 94 7.10 12.99 -0.75
CA PHE A 94 8.11 14.03 -0.73
C PHE A 94 8.99 13.89 -1.98
N THR A 95 8.44 14.15 -3.18
CA THR A 95 9.21 14.05 -4.41
C THR A 95 10.01 15.34 -4.59
N PHE A 96 11.20 15.22 -5.18
CA PHE A 96 12.00 16.38 -5.59
C PHE A 96 11.36 17.16 -6.76
N SER A 97 10.21 16.71 -7.24
CA SER A 97 9.42 17.36 -8.28
C SER A 97 8.14 17.96 -7.68
N ARG A 98 7.56 18.97 -8.31
CA ARG A 98 6.22 19.45 -7.91
C ARG A 98 5.07 18.51 -8.31
N ARG A 99 5.36 17.31 -8.82
CA ARG A 99 4.38 16.36 -9.34
C ARG A 99 4.02 15.30 -8.30
N PRO A 100 2.79 14.75 -8.32
CA PRO A 100 2.45 13.57 -7.53
C PRO A 100 3.34 12.39 -7.93
N GLY A 101 3.62 11.49 -7.00
CA GLY A 101 4.41 10.30 -7.28
C GLY A 101 3.68 9.32 -8.21
N ASN A 102 4.40 8.33 -8.74
CA ASN A 102 3.76 7.33 -9.60
C ASN A 102 2.75 6.50 -8.79
N GLY A 103 1.61 6.16 -9.41
CA GLY A 103 0.59 5.33 -8.77
C GLY A 103 -0.13 6.03 -7.61
N THR A 104 -0.02 7.35 -7.48
CA THR A 104 -0.74 8.12 -6.46
C THR A 104 -1.91 8.90 -7.05
N GLN A 105 -2.73 9.49 -6.18
CA GLN A 105 -3.80 10.41 -6.56
C GLN A 105 -3.26 11.52 -7.49
N GLY A 106 -3.97 11.78 -8.59
CA GLY A 106 -3.54 12.72 -9.64
C GLY A 106 -2.43 12.23 -10.58
N ASN A 107 -1.81 11.07 -10.32
CA ASN A 107 -0.80 10.47 -11.20
C ASN A 107 -0.91 8.93 -11.23
N PRO A 108 -2.05 8.39 -11.71
CA PRO A 108 -2.23 6.95 -11.85
C PRO A 108 -1.25 6.38 -12.88
N ILE A 109 -0.74 5.18 -12.63
CA ILE A 109 0.14 4.45 -13.55
C ILE A 109 -0.55 3.20 -14.06
N GLU A 110 -0.29 2.86 -15.33
CA GLU A 110 -0.63 1.55 -15.90
C GLU A 110 0.62 0.67 -15.84
N ILE A 111 0.49 -0.51 -15.24
CA ILE A 111 1.60 -1.45 -15.10
C ILE A 111 1.63 -2.33 -16.36
N PRO A 112 2.70 -2.29 -17.17
CA PRO A 112 2.86 -3.20 -18.30
C PRO A 112 2.84 -4.65 -17.86
N LYS A 113 2.43 -5.56 -18.76
CA LYS A 113 2.31 -7.00 -18.49
C LYS A 113 3.58 -7.62 -17.88
N GLU A 114 4.75 -7.22 -18.35
CA GLU A 114 6.06 -7.74 -17.93
C GLU A 114 6.80 -6.72 -17.05
N ALA A 115 6.10 -6.14 -16.08
CA ALA A 115 6.67 -5.17 -15.16
C ALA A 115 5.98 -5.21 -13.80
N TYR A 116 6.64 -4.65 -12.80
CA TYR A 116 6.19 -4.63 -11.41
C TYR A 116 6.17 -3.21 -10.86
N PHE A 117 5.16 -2.91 -10.03
CA PHE A 117 5.13 -1.69 -9.23
C PHE A 117 5.56 -2.02 -7.81
N VAL A 118 6.79 -1.68 -7.44
CA VAL A 118 7.40 -2.10 -6.17
C VAL A 118 7.25 -1.01 -5.12
N LEU A 119 6.85 -1.40 -3.90
CA LEU A 119 6.64 -0.53 -2.76
C LEU A 119 7.44 -1.06 -1.57
N GLY A 120 8.13 -0.16 -0.88
CA GLY A 120 8.77 -0.50 0.39
C GLY A 120 7.74 -0.56 1.50
N ASP A 121 7.97 -1.45 2.46
CA ASP A 121 7.22 -1.47 3.71
C ASP A 121 7.46 -0.16 4.46
N ASN A 122 8.67 0.31 4.70
CA ASN A 122 8.88 1.58 5.41
C ASN A 122 8.60 2.80 4.51
N SER A 123 7.32 3.02 4.21
CA SER A 123 6.81 3.95 3.20
C SER A 123 7.34 5.39 3.33
N PRO A 124 7.41 6.02 4.54
CA PRO A 124 8.01 7.34 4.69
C PRO A 124 9.52 7.40 4.41
N SER A 125 10.23 6.28 4.44
CA SER A 125 11.68 6.18 4.24
C SER A 125 12.06 5.29 3.04
N SER A 126 11.11 5.02 2.16
CA SER A 126 11.31 4.16 0.99
C SER A 126 11.41 5.01 -0.27
N LEU A 127 12.52 4.88 -1.00
CA LEU A 127 12.71 5.48 -2.33
C LEU A 127 12.25 4.51 -3.43
N ASP A 128 11.01 4.03 -3.30
CA ASP A 128 10.42 3.04 -4.19
C ASP A 128 9.78 3.65 -5.45
N ALA A 129 9.03 2.83 -6.20
CA ALA A 129 8.44 3.15 -7.49
C ALA A 129 7.65 4.47 -7.52
N ARG A 130 7.09 4.90 -6.39
CA ARG A 130 6.36 6.17 -6.27
C ARG A 130 7.25 7.39 -6.53
N TYR A 131 8.54 7.30 -6.22
CA TYR A 131 9.48 8.42 -6.25
C TYR A 131 10.33 8.51 -7.51
N TRP A 132 10.35 7.45 -8.33
CA TRP A 132 11.19 7.41 -9.51
C TRP A 132 10.69 8.37 -10.57
N SER A 133 11.54 9.29 -11.01
CA SER A 133 11.19 10.28 -12.03
C SER A 133 12.23 10.28 -13.15
N ALA A 134 11.75 10.46 -14.38
CA ALA A 134 12.60 10.71 -15.54
C ALA A 134 13.08 12.17 -15.64
N MET A 135 12.56 13.08 -14.82
CA MET A 135 12.85 14.51 -14.88
C MET A 135 13.14 15.09 -13.50
N ASN A 136 14.17 15.94 -13.41
CA ASN A 136 14.16 17.02 -12.42
C ASN A 136 13.60 18.29 -13.08
N ASP A 137 13.05 19.20 -12.27
CA ASP A 137 12.50 20.50 -12.72
C ASP A 137 13.57 21.42 -13.38
N ALA A 138 14.82 20.96 -13.52
CA ALA A 138 15.96 21.68 -14.07
C ALA A 138 16.56 21.07 -15.36
N ASN A 139 15.88 20.12 -16.03
CA ASN A 139 16.34 19.52 -17.29
C ASN A 139 17.76 18.90 -17.23
N ARG A 140 18.25 18.53 -16.04
CA ARG A 140 19.62 18.02 -15.83
C ARG A 140 19.59 16.72 -15.03
N GLU A 141 19.62 15.64 -15.78
CA GLU A 141 19.89 14.27 -15.33
C GLU A 141 18.75 13.54 -14.61
N VAL A 142 18.60 12.29 -15.02
CA VAL A 142 17.60 11.35 -14.56
C VAL A 142 18.17 10.63 -13.36
N TRP A 143 17.82 11.07 -12.16
CA TRP A 143 18.46 10.60 -10.92
C TRP A 143 18.11 9.17 -10.53
N MET A 144 17.12 8.54 -11.17
CA MET A 144 16.62 7.20 -10.80
C MET A 144 16.33 6.30 -12.02
N LEU A 145 16.91 6.61 -13.18
CA LEU A 145 16.85 5.74 -14.37
C LEU A 145 18.22 5.09 -14.57
N GLY A 146 18.27 3.76 -14.40
CA GLY A 146 19.48 2.99 -14.69
C GLY A 146 19.95 3.25 -16.13
N PRO A 147 21.27 3.39 -16.38
CA PRO A 147 21.80 3.64 -17.74
C PRO A 147 21.31 2.62 -18.77
N HIS A 148 21.14 1.36 -18.37
CA HIS A 148 20.64 0.27 -19.20
C HIS A 148 19.18 0.42 -19.64
N LEU A 149 18.36 1.23 -18.94
CA LEU A 149 16.96 1.50 -19.30
C LEU A 149 16.78 2.77 -20.13
N ARG A 150 17.84 3.55 -20.38
CA ARG A 150 17.74 4.85 -21.05
C ARG A 150 17.21 4.74 -22.48
N ALA A 151 17.74 3.81 -23.26
CA ALA A 151 17.28 3.59 -24.63
C ALA A 151 15.81 3.16 -24.66
N ALA A 152 15.43 2.19 -23.82
CA ALA A 152 14.05 1.74 -23.69
C ALA A 152 13.09 2.87 -23.27
N TYR A 153 13.52 3.76 -22.38
CA TYR A 153 12.74 4.95 -22.00
C TYR A 153 12.55 5.91 -23.18
N GLN A 154 13.62 6.24 -23.91
CA GLN A 154 13.57 7.14 -25.07
C GLN A 154 12.69 6.59 -26.20
N GLU A 155 12.65 5.26 -26.34
CA GLU A 155 11.79 4.56 -27.30
C GLU A 155 10.35 4.35 -26.80
N GLY A 156 10.02 4.81 -25.58
CA GLY A 156 8.69 4.63 -24.98
C GLY A 156 8.37 3.19 -24.56
N LYS A 157 9.37 2.32 -24.49
CA LYS A 157 9.24 0.90 -24.09
C LYS A 157 9.38 0.67 -22.59
N TYR A 158 9.81 1.69 -21.85
CA TYR A 158 9.93 1.64 -20.39
C TYR A 158 9.01 2.65 -19.72
N ALA A 159 8.15 2.15 -18.82
CA ALA A 159 7.29 2.97 -17.97
C ALA A 159 8.02 3.32 -16.66
N VAL A 160 8.32 4.60 -16.47
CA VAL A 160 8.95 5.10 -15.25
C VAL A 160 8.06 4.80 -14.04
N GLY A 161 8.68 4.39 -12.93
CA GLY A 161 7.95 3.92 -11.76
C GLY A 161 7.55 2.45 -11.86
N THR A 162 8.14 1.68 -12.79
CA THR A 162 7.99 0.22 -12.82
C THR A 162 9.35 -0.45 -12.87
N VAL A 163 9.41 -1.71 -12.45
CA VAL A 163 10.57 -2.58 -12.60
C VAL A 163 10.25 -3.57 -13.71
N PRO A 164 10.95 -3.54 -14.87
CA PRO A 164 10.76 -4.54 -15.91
C PRO A 164 11.06 -5.94 -15.38
N ALA A 165 10.35 -6.95 -15.88
CA ALA A 165 10.47 -8.29 -15.33
C ALA A 165 11.88 -8.89 -15.47
N ASP A 166 12.62 -8.50 -16.51
CA ASP A 166 14.01 -8.89 -16.72
C ASP A 166 15.02 -8.24 -15.74
N GLN A 167 14.58 -7.23 -14.98
CA GLN A 167 15.35 -6.63 -13.88
C GLN A 167 15.04 -7.28 -12.53
N MET A 168 14.06 -8.18 -12.46
CA MET A 168 13.72 -8.90 -11.23
C MET A 168 14.67 -10.07 -11.03
N ILE A 169 15.47 -10.04 -9.95
CA ILE A 169 16.45 -11.09 -9.65
C ILE A 169 15.78 -12.32 -9.00
N GLY A 170 14.81 -12.09 -8.10
CA GLY A 170 14.11 -13.17 -7.40
C GLY A 170 13.39 -12.70 -6.13
N CYS A 171 12.78 -13.64 -5.41
CA CYS A 171 12.10 -13.37 -4.15
C CYS A 171 13.07 -13.47 -2.97
N ALA A 172 13.02 -12.50 -2.06
CA ALA A 172 13.67 -12.65 -0.76
C ALA A 172 13.01 -13.79 0.03
N PHE A 173 13.80 -14.73 0.52
CA PHE A 173 13.32 -15.90 1.28
C PHE A 173 13.82 -15.93 2.73
N LEU A 174 14.84 -15.12 3.05
CA LEU A 174 15.41 -15.01 4.39
C LEU A 174 16.06 -13.64 4.54
N VAL A 175 15.73 -12.94 5.62
CA VAL A 175 16.43 -11.74 6.07
C VAL A 175 17.22 -12.13 7.31
N TYR A 176 18.51 -11.82 7.33
CA TYR A 176 19.36 -12.02 8.50
C TYR A 176 19.97 -10.67 8.91
N TRP A 177 19.96 -10.38 10.21
CA TRP A 177 20.52 -9.15 10.80
C TRP A 177 21.20 -9.47 12.14
N PRO A 178 22.37 -8.90 12.46
CA PRO A 178 23.19 -8.03 11.61
C PRO A 178 23.74 -8.76 10.38
N GLY A 179 24.04 -8.01 9.32
CA GLY A 179 24.67 -8.54 8.12
C GLY A 179 26.02 -9.22 8.40
N PHE A 180 26.61 -9.90 7.40
CA PHE A 180 27.94 -10.52 7.51
C PHE A 180 29.10 -9.50 7.62
N LEU A 181 28.78 -8.20 7.68
CA LEU A 181 29.77 -7.13 7.79
C LEU A 181 30.14 -6.89 9.26
N PRO A 182 31.41 -6.62 9.57
CA PRO A 182 31.81 -6.19 10.90
C PRO A 182 30.98 -4.98 11.34
N HIS A 183 30.42 -5.05 12.55
CA HIS A 183 29.73 -3.90 13.13
C HIS A 183 30.66 -2.66 13.09
N PRO A 184 30.21 -1.47 12.60
CA PRO A 184 31.09 -0.32 12.38
C PRO A 184 31.86 0.15 13.62
N TRP A 185 31.34 -0.17 14.81
CA TRP A 185 31.97 0.14 16.10
C TRP A 185 32.65 -1.05 16.78
N ALA A 186 32.78 -2.19 16.09
CA ALA A 186 33.38 -3.41 16.62
C ALA A 186 34.81 -3.19 17.14
N GLU A 187 35.57 -2.26 16.55
CA GLU A 187 36.92 -1.90 16.98
C GLU A 187 36.97 -1.06 18.27
N TYR A 188 35.87 -0.39 18.62
CA TYR A 188 35.72 0.39 19.85
C TYR A 188 35.06 -0.39 20.99
N LEU A 189 34.56 -1.61 20.71
CA LEU A 189 33.94 -2.47 21.70
C LEU A 189 34.99 -3.35 22.41
N PRO A 190 34.87 -3.56 23.73
CA PRO A 190 35.64 -4.57 24.44
C PRO A 190 35.53 -5.95 23.76
N GLU A 191 36.61 -6.73 23.76
CA GLU A 191 36.73 -8.03 23.06
C GLU A 191 35.54 -8.99 23.31
N ARG A 192 34.95 -8.98 24.52
CA ARG A 192 33.75 -9.77 24.85
C ARG A 192 32.50 -9.34 24.07
N LEU A 193 32.31 -8.05 23.84
CA LEU A 193 31.17 -7.50 23.10
C LEU A 193 31.38 -7.59 21.59
N ARG A 194 32.63 -7.53 21.13
CA ARG A 194 33.01 -7.74 19.72
C ARG A 194 32.66 -9.15 19.20
N ARG A 195 32.72 -10.16 20.06
CA ARG A 195 32.30 -11.53 19.72
C ARG A 195 30.78 -11.70 19.64
N LEU A 196 30.01 -10.81 20.27
CA LEU A 196 28.55 -10.81 20.23
C LEU A 196 28.00 -10.01 19.04
N SER A 197 28.79 -9.10 18.46
CA SER A 197 28.34 -8.25 17.35
C SER A 197 28.31 -8.96 15.98
N ASN A 198 28.95 -10.13 15.86
CA ASN A 198 28.99 -10.93 14.64
C ASN A 198 28.50 -12.38 14.90
N LEU A 199 27.32 -12.52 15.51
CA LEU A 199 26.68 -13.83 15.64
C LEU A 199 26.14 -14.25 14.26
N LEU A 200 26.95 -14.97 13.50
CA LEU A 200 26.49 -15.60 12.27
C LEU A 200 25.50 -16.72 12.64
N PRO A 201 24.30 -16.76 12.03
CA PRO A 201 23.43 -17.91 12.21
C PRO A 201 24.16 -19.16 11.72
N ASP A 202 24.13 -20.23 12.51
CA ASP A 202 24.60 -21.54 12.06
C ASP A 202 23.61 -22.07 11.01
N LEU A 203 23.90 -21.78 9.75
CA LEU A 203 23.04 -22.18 8.62
C LEU A 203 22.84 -23.71 8.55
N GLY A 204 23.77 -24.51 9.10
CA GLY A 204 23.62 -25.97 9.21
C GLY A 204 22.58 -26.41 10.26
N ARG A 205 22.25 -25.52 11.21
CA ARG A 205 21.23 -25.72 12.24
C ARG A 205 19.93 -24.99 11.98
N VAL A 206 19.86 -24.16 10.95
CA VAL A 206 18.58 -23.58 10.52
C VAL A 206 17.63 -24.73 10.15
N ARG A 207 16.41 -24.62 10.65
CA ARG A 207 15.31 -25.53 10.34
C ARG A 207 14.15 -24.68 9.86
N TRP A 208 13.52 -25.13 8.78
CA TRP A 208 12.26 -24.55 8.34
C TRP A 208 11.17 -24.96 9.34
N ILE A 209 10.42 -23.97 9.82
CA ILE A 209 9.18 -24.22 10.54
C ILE A 209 8.12 -24.33 9.43
N HIS A 210 7.57 -25.53 9.26
CA HIS A 210 6.48 -25.82 8.33
C HIS A 210 5.15 -25.84 9.08
#